data_AF-A0A9P6KDZ6-F1
#
_entry.id   AF-A0A9P6KDZ6-F1
#
_cell.length_a   1.000
_cell.length_b   1.000
_cell.length_c   1.000
_cell.angle_alpha   90.00
_cell.angle_beta   90.00
_cell.angle_gamma   90.00
#
_symmetry.space_group_name_H-M   'P 1'
#
loop_
_entity.id
_entity.type
_entity.pdbx_description
1 polymer ?
#
loop_
_entity_poly.entity_id
_entity_poly.type
_entity_poly.pdbx_seq_one_letter_code
_entity_poly.pdbx_strand_id
1 'polypeptide(L)'
;MAPATTVATTTPTTTSSTPATSVQNSLVTVHPLVLLSVVDHYNRVAKSTKKRVLGVLLGQVHGNKVNVANSFAVPFEEDEKDPQVWFLDHNYVEAMNDMFRKVNAKERMVGWYHSGPKLRASDLEINELFKAYTSNPVLVIIDVKPTDLEIPTDAYFAVEEIRDDGTATTKTFVHVPSEIEAEEAEEIGVEHLLRDIKDNVVSTLSTRVGDQLRSLKGLHQRLEEIQEYLGKVVAGSLPINHQIIYNLQDIFNRLPNLEDPSTIKSFSVKTNDQLLVIYLSSLIRSVIALHNLINNKIENKRFEEELDGMDKDGRPVAPATEDLFYNACMKNGPNGYIEVFQVRGELIYKAVKKEDVGKAGSLQGEEQVVYNTIRASENEGIWTKHLKSKTNLHEAVIKRCLRALEQKALVKAIKSVKHPTRKLYMLMELTPSVEVTGGPWFTDQELDVDFVEQLTNQCYKYILMKSFPRDPSSIYTPSHSSYPSATVIRKYIMEKRISQVDLSVADITMLLDVLVYDGKVERFISHVDDDWEDEDLDTESDWVYKAVRDKKAESAWQDCPCGVCPVANFCTEGGPVNPAGCSYYAKWLDF
;
A
#
# COMPACT_ATOMS: atom_id res chain seq x y z
N MET A 1 -67.50 -38.45 -4.84
CA MET A 1 -66.11 -38.48 -5.36
C MET A 1 -65.70 -37.04 -5.63
N ALA A 2 -64.44 -36.71 -5.31
CA ALA A 2 -63.88 -35.39 -4.94
C ALA A 2 -64.14 -34.98 -3.48
N PRO A 3 -63.23 -34.23 -2.84
CA PRO A 3 -61.81 -34.56 -2.59
C PRO A 3 -61.46 -34.46 -1.09
N ALA A 4 -60.37 -35.11 -0.66
CA ALA A 4 -59.93 -35.15 0.75
C ALA A 4 -58.71 -34.24 1.00
N THR A 5 -58.85 -33.41 2.03
CA THR A 5 -57.94 -32.40 2.56
C THR A 5 -56.72 -33.04 3.24
N THR A 6 -55.51 -32.63 2.88
CA THR A 6 -54.26 -33.03 3.54
C THR A 6 -53.97 -32.14 4.75
N VAL A 7 -53.76 -32.79 5.90
CA VAL A 7 -53.42 -32.21 7.21
C VAL A 7 -51.92 -31.91 7.28
N ALA A 8 -51.56 -30.73 7.79
CA ALA A 8 -50.19 -30.33 8.05
C ALA A 8 -49.67 -30.97 9.34
N THR A 9 -48.51 -31.64 9.26
CA THR A 9 -47.78 -32.16 10.43
C THR A 9 -46.57 -31.27 10.68
N THR A 10 -46.61 -30.49 11.76
CA THR A 10 -45.50 -29.68 12.26
C THR A 10 -44.53 -30.54 13.07
N THR A 11 -43.29 -30.70 12.60
CA THR A 11 -42.17 -31.18 13.40
C THR A 11 -41.62 -30.04 14.28
N PRO A 12 -41.35 -30.25 15.58
CA PRO A 12 -40.74 -29.24 16.43
C PRO A 12 -39.24 -29.14 16.13
N THR A 13 -38.81 -28.00 15.60
CA THR A 13 -37.40 -27.61 15.51
C THR A 13 -36.93 -27.18 16.91
N THR A 14 -36.33 -28.11 17.65
CA THR A 14 -35.62 -27.78 18.89
C THR A 14 -34.28 -27.16 18.52
N THR A 15 -34.21 -25.83 18.47
CA THR A 15 -32.95 -25.08 18.45
C THR A 15 -32.30 -25.19 19.83
N SER A 16 -31.49 -26.22 20.06
CA SER A 16 -30.50 -26.23 21.13
C SER A 16 -29.19 -25.64 20.57
N SER A 17 -28.97 -24.35 20.79
CA SER A 17 -27.68 -23.71 20.57
C SER A 17 -26.68 -24.23 21.61
N THR A 18 -25.79 -25.14 21.20
CA THR A 18 -24.68 -25.62 22.03
C THR A 18 -23.62 -24.51 22.18
N PRO A 19 -23.19 -24.14 23.40
CA PRO A 19 -22.14 -23.14 23.63
C PRO A 19 -20.73 -23.56 23.15
N ALA A 20 -20.55 -24.80 22.70
CA ALA A 20 -19.27 -25.33 22.19
C ALA A 20 -18.84 -24.69 20.86
N THR A 21 -19.79 -24.34 19.99
CA THR A 21 -19.50 -23.86 18.62
C THR A 21 -18.95 -22.44 18.57
N SER A 22 -19.28 -21.58 19.55
CA SER A 22 -18.75 -20.20 19.58
C SER A 22 -17.28 -20.16 19.96
N VAL A 23 -16.82 -21.08 20.82
CA VAL A 23 -15.45 -21.07 21.36
C VAL A 23 -14.43 -21.54 20.33
N GLN A 24 -14.78 -22.48 19.44
CA GLN A 24 -13.87 -23.06 18.44
C GLN A 24 -13.39 -22.06 17.36
N ASN A 25 -14.11 -20.97 17.13
CA ASN A 25 -13.71 -19.94 16.18
C ASN A 25 -12.97 -18.77 16.82
N SER A 26 -12.57 -18.90 18.09
CA SER A 26 -11.86 -17.82 18.78
C SER A 26 -10.43 -17.73 18.27
N LEU A 27 -9.83 -16.55 18.30
CA LEU A 27 -8.41 -16.35 17.97
C LEU A 27 -7.74 -15.72 19.18
N VAL A 28 -6.61 -16.28 19.59
CA VAL A 28 -5.85 -15.80 20.75
C VAL A 28 -4.62 -15.06 20.24
N THR A 29 -4.60 -13.74 20.45
CA THR A 29 -3.46 -12.89 20.13
C THR A 29 -2.61 -12.71 21.37
N VAL A 30 -1.34 -13.06 21.32
CA VAL A 30 -0.42 -12.98 22.46
C VAL A 30 0.64 -11.92 22.18
N HIS A 31 0.74 -10.93 23.05
CA HIS A 31 1.76 -9.89 22.94
C HIS A 31 3.16 -10.42 23.32
N PRO A 32 4.25 -9.99 22.64
CA PRO A 32 5.62 -10.40 22.96
C PRO A 32 6.04 -10.10 24.41
N LEU A 33 5.48 -9.05 25.02
CA LEU A 33 5.74 -8.71 26.42
C LEU A 33 5.36 -9.85 27.38
N VAL A 34 4.27 -10.56 27.10
CA VAL A 34 3.81 -11.70 27.91
C VAL A 34 4.83 -12.82 27.85
N LEU A 35 5.35 -13.14 26.66
CA LEU A 35 6.37 -14.16 26.48
C LEU A 35 7.64 -13.82 27.27
N LEU A 36 8.09 -12.57 27.20
CA LEU A 36 9.24 -12.10 27.96
C LEU A 36 9.01 -12.20 29.48
N SER A 37 7.82 -11.82 29.95
CA SER A 37 7.41 -11.93 31.36
C SER A 37 7.41 -13.37 31.87
N VAL A 38 6.92 -14.32 31.05
CA VAL A 38 6.89 -15.75 31.39
C VAL A 38 8.30 -16.33 31.44
N VAL A 39 9.15 -16.00 30.48
CA VAL A 39 10.56 -16.43 30.45
C VAL A 39 11.33 -15.87 31.66
N ASP A 40 11.11 -14.60 32.00
CA ASP A 40 11.69 -13.97 33.18
C ASP A 40 11.18 -14.63 34.48
N HIS A 41 9.88 -14.91 34.58
CA HIS A 41 9.31 -15.64 35.70
C HIS A 41 9.93 -17.05 35.86
N TYR A 42 10.05 -17.79 34.77
CA TYR A 42 10.70 -19.10 34.77
C TYR A 42 12.16 -19.00 35.24
N ASN A 43 12.90 -17.98 34.78
CA ASN A 43 14.30 -17.78 35.18
C ASN A 43 14.47 -17.43 36.67
N ARG A 44 13.49 -16.75 37.29
CA ARG A 44 13.53 -16.45 38.73
C ARG A 44 13.27 -17.66 39.62
N VAL A 45 12.35 -18.53 39.21
CA VAL A 45 11.81 -19.60 40.08
C VAL A 45 12.37 -20.99 39.74
N ALA A 46 12.48 -21.30 38.45
CA ALA A 46 12.62 -22.66 37.97
C ALA A 46 13.97 -22.98 37.30
N LYS A 47 14.93 -22.03 37.25
CA LYS A 47 16.23 -22.22 36.57
C LYS A 47 17.03 -23.44 37.08
N SER A 48 16.80 -23.85 38.32
CA SER A 48 17.48 -24.99 38.98
C SER A 48 16.57 -26.19 39.21
N THR A 49 15.29 -26.12 38.84
CA THR A 49 14.29 -27.17 39.11
C THR A 49 13.57 -27.60 37.84
N LYS A 50 12.95 -28.78 37.84
CA LYS A 50 12.07 -29.23 36.73
C LYS A 50 10.62 -28.75 36.91
N LYS A 51 10.39 -27.79 37.79
CA LYS A 51 9.05 -27.28 38.09
C LYS A 51 8.57 -26.40 36.94
N ARG A 52 7.27 -26.47 36.65
CA ARG A 52 6.61 -25.51 35.78
C ARG A 52 6.20 -24.29 36.60
N VAL A 53 6.20 -23.13 35.98
CA VAL A 53 5.66 -21.92 36.58
C VAL A 53 4.25 -21.67 36.04
N LEU A 54 3.41 -21.07 36.87
CA LEU A 54 2.04 -20.73 36.55
C LEU A 54 1.83 -19.23 36.79
N GLY A 55 1.04 -18.59 35.93
CA GLY A 55 0.64 -17.22 36.16
C GLY A 55 -0.69 -16.89 35.51
N VAL A 56 -1.16 -15.67 35.77
CA VAL A 56 -2.43 -15.15 35.28
C VAL A 56 -2.19 -14.31 34.04
N LEU A 57 -3.08 -14.46 33.07
CA LEU A 57 -3.12 -13.66 31.85
C LEU A 57 -4.15 -12.54 31.98
N LEU A 58 -3.70 -11.34 31.65
CA LEU A 58 -4.48 -10.12 31.61
C LEU A 58 -4.61 -9.64 30.17
N GLY A 59 -5.79 -9.14 29.83
CA GLY A 59 -6.08 -8.82 28.44
C GLY A 59 -7.46 -8.24 28.22
N GLN A 60 -7.86 -8.22 26.96
CA GLN A 60 -9.15 -7.72 26.51
C GLN A 60 -9.82 -8.76 25.62
N VAL A 61 -11.11 -9.01 25.87
CA VAL A 61 -11.91 -9.92 25.05
C VAL A 61 -12.78 -9.10 24.11
N HIS A 62 -12.50 -9.18 22.81
CA HIS A 62 -13.23 -8.48 21.74
C HIS A 62 -14.04 -9.48 20.93
N GLY A 63 -15.29 -9.73 21.35
CA GLY A 63 -16.14 -10.72 20.69
C GLY A 63 -15.50 -12.11 20.75
N ASN A 64 -15.01 -12.60 19.61
CA ASN A 64 -14.33 -13.90 19.49
C ASN A 64 -12.80 -13.82 19.52
N LYS A 65 -12.22 -12.62 19.62
CA LYS A 65 -10.76 -12.47 19.73
C LYS A 65 -10.37 -12.21 21.18
N VAL A 66 -9.47 -13.02 21.71
CA VAL A 66 -8.89 -12.83 23.04
C VAL A 66 -7.51 -12.22 22.86
N ASN A 67 -7.38 -10.95 23.24
CA ASN A 67 -6.09 -10.29 23.22
C ASN A 67 -5.42 -10.34 24.59
N VAL A 68 -4.25 -10.98 24.66
CA VAL A 68 -3.43 -11.15 25.85
C VAL A 68 -2.31 -10.11 25.83
N ALA A 69 -2.50 -9.03 26.58
CA ALA A 69 -1.58 -7.89 26.61
C ALA A 69 -0.53 -7.99 27.73
N ASN A 70 -0.93 -8.50 28.90
CA ASN A 70 -0.09 -8.49 30.08
C ASN A 70 -0.24 -9.78 30.89
N SER A 71 0.69 -10.04 31.81
CA SER A 71 0.64 -11.21 32.67
C SER A 71 1.38 -10.97 33.98
N PHE A 72 0.98 -11.70 35.02
CA PHE A 72 1.72 -11.71 36.28
C PHE A 72 1.90 -13.13 36.82
N ALA A 73 3.02 -13.31 37.51
CA ALA A 73 3.41 -14.55 38.16
C ALA A 73 2.58 -14.82 39.41
N VAL A 74 2.17 -16.06 39.64
CA VAL A 74 1.52 -16.49 40.88
C VAL A 74 2.41 -17.53 41.58
N PRO A 75 2.62 -17.43 42.90
CA PRO A 75 3.26 -18.51 43.65
C PRO A 75 2.48 -19.81 43.48
N PHE A 76 3.12 -20.79 42.84
CA PHE A 76 2.53 -22.08 42.53
C PHE A 76 3.49 -23.19 42.95
N GLU A 77 2.99 -24.15 43.71
CA GLU A 77 3.74 -25.33 44.11
C GLU A 77 2.96 -26.59 43.74
N GLU A 78 3.65 -27.53 43.12
CA GLU A 78 3.14 -28.85 42.76
C GLU A 78 4.10 -29.88 43.37
N ASP A 79 3.55 -30.96 43.95
CA ASP A 79 4.37 -32.06 44.43
C ASP A 79 5.01 -32.80 43.23
N GLU A 80 6.28 -33.14 43.35
CA GLU A 80 6.99 -33.89 42.31
C GLU A 80 6.56 -35.37 42.26
N LYS A 81 6.03 -35.90 43.37
CA LYS A 81 5.62 -37.31 43.47
C LYS A 81 4.16 -37.53 43.11
N ASP A 82 3.29 -36.58 43.46
CA ASP A 82 1.86 -36.64 43.16
C ASP A 82 1.40 -35.36 42.42
N PRO A 83 1.29 -35.42 41.08
CA PRO A 83 0.88 -34.28 40.26
C PRO A 83 -0.56 -33.77 40.50
N GLN A 84 -1.38 -34.49 41.29
CA GLN A 84 -2.72 -34.04 41.67
C GLN A 84 -2.68 -33.05 42.85
N VAL A 85 -1.61 -33.05 43.64
CA VAL A 85 -1.50 -32.15 44.81
C VAL A 85 -0.78 -30.88 44.38
N TRP A 86 -1.56 -29.82 44.23
CA TRP A 86 -1.08 -28.49 43.85
C TRP A 86 -1.64 -27.41 44.77
N PHE A 87 -0.87 -26.34 44.96
CA PHE A 87 -1.22 -25.19 45.78
C PHE A 87 -1.11 -23.91 44.95
N LEU A 88 -2.16 -23.07 45.03
CA LEU A 88 -2.24 -21.77 44.40
C LEU A 88 -2.80 -20.75 45.40
N ASP A 89 -2.12 -19.62 45.56
CA ASP A 89 -2.56 -18.56 46.47
C ASP A 89 -3.62 -17.66 45.82
N HIS A 90 -4.88 -17.93 46.14
CA HIS A 90 -6.04 -17.14 45.71
C HIS A 90 -6.04 -15.70 46.20
N ASN A 91 -5.58 -15.47 47.44
CA ASN A 91 -5.58 -14.14 48.04
C ASN A 91 -4.61 -13.24 47.27
N TYR A 92 -3.47 -13.81 46.86
CA TYR A 92 -2.51 -13.12 46.01
C TYR A 92 -3.12 -12.76 44.65
N VAL A 93 -3.82 -13.71 44.00
CA VAL A 93 -4.48 -13.47 42.70
C VAL A 93 -5.51 -12.34 42.79
N GLU A 94 -6.36 -12.34 43.82
CA GLU A 94 -7.38 -11.31 44.00
C GLU A 94 -6.77 -9.94 44.29
N ALA A 95 -5.82 -9.86 45.23
CA ALA A 95 -5.16 -8.61 45.58
C ALA A 95 -4.41 -8.02 44.38
N MET A 96 -3.72 -8.86 43.61
CA MET A 96 -2.97 -8.42 42.44
C MET A 96 -3.90 -8.02 41.29
N ASN A 97 -4.98 -8.77 41.04
CA ASN A 97 -6.00 -8.40 40.05
C ASN A 97 -6.64 -7.04 40.38
N ASP A 98 -6.92 -6.76 41.67
CA ASP A 98 -7.41 -5.46 42.11
C ASP A 98 -6.39 -4.33 41.90
N MET A 99 -5.09 -4.59 42.10
CA MET A 99 -4.05 -3.61 41.82
C MET A 99 -3.95 -3.30 40.32
N PHE A 100 -3.90 -4.32 39.47
CA PHE A 100 -3.84 -4.13 38.01
C PHE A 100 -5.08 -3.43 37.47
N ARG A 101 -6.27 -3.80 37.97
CA ARG A 101 -7.53 -3.14 37.60
C ARG A 101 -7.58 -1.66 38.02
N LYS A 102 -6.90 -1.27 39.11
CA LYS A 102 -6.75 0.14 39.52
C LYS A 102 -5.81 0.92 38.60
N VAL A 103 -4.77 0.28 38.06
CA VAL A 103 -3.81 0.91 37.15
C VAL A 103 -4.40 1.04 35.75
N ASN A 104 -4.97 -0.06 35.23
CA ASN A 104 -5.60 -0.10 33.92
C ASN A 104 -6.96 -0.81 34.00
N ALA A 105 -8.04 -0.05 33.88
CA ALA A 105 -9.41 -0.60 33.95
C ALA A 105 -9.83 -1.37 32.68
N LYS A 106 -9.08 -1.22 31.58
CA LYS A 106 -9.36 -1.94 30.32
C LYS A 106 -8.87 -3.39 30.37
N GLU A 107 -7.77 -3.64 31.06
CA GLU A 107 -7.24 -4.98 31.25
C GLU A 107 -8.07 -5.75 32.27
N ARG A 108 -8.50 -6.94 31.89
CA ARG A 108 -9.22 -7.88 32.75
C ARG A 108 -8.52 -9.23 32.72
N MET A 109 -8.76 -10.05 33.74
CA MET A 109 -8.34 -11.44 33.71
C MET A 109 -9.04 -12.16 32.55
N VAL A 110 -8.24 -12.71 31.63
CA VAL A 110 -8.71 -13.45 30.46
C VAL A 110 -8.44 -14.95 30.60
N GLY A 111 -7.45 -15.32 31.41
CA GLY A 111 -7.05 -16.71 31.55
C GLY A 111 -5.78 -16.86 32.37
N TRP A 112 -5.05 -17.94 32.11
CA TRP A 112 -3.84 -18.29 32.83
C TRP A 112 -2.85 -19.00 31.89
N TYR A 113 -1.58 -19.03 32.28
CA TYR A 113 -0.53 -19.68 31.52
C TYR A 113 0.27 -20.63 32.40
N HIS A 114 0.92 -21.61 31.78
CA HIS A 114 1.99 -22.36 32.42
C HIS A 114 3.16 -22.64 31.48
N SER A 115 4.35 -22.77 32.06
CA SER A 115 5.62 -22.93 31.32
C SER A 115 6.01 -24.39 31.03
N GLY A 116 5.04 -25.23 30.67
CA GLY A 116 5.21 -26.70 30.64
C GLY A 116 5.00 -27.27 29.24
N PRO A 117 5.84 -28.18 28.74
CA PRO A 117 5.77 -28.60 27.33
C PRO A 117 4.57 -29.49 27.01
N LYS A 118 3.89 -30.05 28.01
CA LYS A 118 2.72 -30.93 27.82
C LYS A 118 1.66 -30.67 28.90
N LEU A 119 0.40 -30.80 28.49
CA LEU A 119 -0.78 -30.77 29.36
C LEU A 119 -0.71 -31.87 30.42
N ARG A 120 -1.18 -31.55 31.64
CA ARG A 120 -1.39 -32.49 32.75
C ARG A 120 -2.87 -32.57 33.11
N ALA A 121 -3.27 -33.66 33.76
CA ALA A 121 -4.65 -33.83 34.21
C ALA A 121 -5.07 -32.78 35.26
N SER A 122 -4.13 -32.32 36.10
CA SER A 122 -4.35 -31.26 37.10
C SER A 122 -4.71 -29.91 36.48
N ASP A 123 -4.37 -29.67 35.21
CA ASP A 123 -4.66 -28.40 34.53
C ASP A 123 -6.16 -28.16 34.35
N LEU A 124 -6.95 -29.24 34.27
CA LEU A 124 -8.40 -29.14 34.21
C LEU A 124 -8.99 -28.62 35.53
N GLU A 125 -8.45 -29.09 36.66
CA GLU A 125 -8.88 -28.65 37.99
C GLU A 125 -8.50 -27.19 38.25
N ILE A 126 -7.28 -26.81 37.85
CA ILE A 126 -6.81 -25.42 37.89
C ILE A 126 -7.70 -24.53 37.00
N ASN A 127 -8.11 -25.00 35.83
CA ASN A 127 -8.97 -24.21 34.96
C ASN A 127 -10.37 -23.97 35.55
N GLU A 128 -10.94 -24.96 36.24
CA GLU A 128 -12.20 -24.79 36.96
C GLU A 128 -12.09 -23.76 38.10
N LEU A 129 -10.92 -23.69 38.74
CA LEU A 129 -10.61 -22.65 39.71
C LEU A 129 -10.69 -21.25 39.10
N PHE A 130 -10.07 -21.05 37.93
CA PHE A 130 -10.10 -19.78 37.22
C PHE A 130 -11.47 -19.43 36.63
N LYS A 131 -12.34 -20.42 36.45
CA LYS A 131 -13.72 -20.23 36.01
C LYS A 131 -14.55 -19.42 37.00
N ALA A 132 -14.15 -19.38 38.28
CA ALA A 132 -14.76 -18.51 39.29
C ALA A 132 -14.49 -17.01 39.02
N TYR A 133 -13.37 -16.69 38.39
CA TYR A 133 -12.98 -15.30 38.08
C TYR A 133 -13.40 -14.87 36.67
N THR A 134 -13.42 -15.79 35.71
CA THR A 134 -13.74 -15.51 34.30
C THR A 134 -14.64 -16.60 33.74
N SER A 135 -15.66 -16.25 32.95
CA SER A 135 -16.62 -17.25 32.43
C SER A 135 -15.97 -18.31 31.54
N ASN A 136 -15.02 -17.90 30.69
CA ASN A 136 -14.28 -18.75 29.77
C ASN A 136 -12.78 -18.44 29.86
N PRO A 137 -12.04 -19.01 30.83
CA PRO A 137 -10.60 -18.80 30.94
C PRO A 137 -9.87 -19.48 29.78
N VAL A 138 -8.96 -18.76 29.12
CA VAL A 138 -8.02 -19.32 28.16
C VAL A 138 -6.78 -19.88 28.86
N LEU A 139 -6.35 -21.08 28.48
CA LEU A 139 -5.07 -21.64 28.88
C LEU A 139 -4.06 -21.40 27.76
N VAL A 140 -2.94 -20.73 28.05
CA VAL A 140 -1.83 -20.60 27.11
C VAL A 140 -0.61 -21.35 27.63
N ILE A 141 -0.16 -22.32 26.85
CA ILE A 141 1.08 -23.04 27.09
C ILE A 141 2.19 -22.30 26.37
N ILE A 142 3.22 -21.92 27.14
CA ILE A 142 4.39 -21.20 26.60
C ILE A 142 5.61 -22.09 26.80
N ASP A 143 6.27 -22.46 25.70
CA ASP A 143 7.54 -23.17 25.78
C ASP A 143 8.67 -22.19 26.09
N VAL A 144 9.41 -22.47 27.16
CA VAL A 144 10.56 -21.66 27.61
C VAL A 144 11.86 -22.14 26.96
N LYS A 145 11.87 -23.36 26.40
CA LYS A 145 13.02 -23.90 25.68
C LYS A 145 12.72 -23.84 24.20
N PRO A 146 13.39 -22.98 23.42
CA PRO A 146 13.19 -22.94 21.99
C PRO A 146 13.86 -24.17 21.35
N THR A 147 13.14 -25.29 21.33
CA THR A 147 13.57 -26.50 20.59
C THR A 147 12.97 -26.55 19.20
N ASP A 148 11.79 -25.96 19.01
CA ASP A 148 11.00 -26.11 17.80
C ASP A 148 11.05 -24.88 16.89
N LEU A 149 10.85 -25.11 15.59
CA LEU A 149 10.72 -24.07 14.56
C LEU A 149 9.33 -23.39 14.57
N GLU A 150 8.44 -23.85 15.43
CA GLU A 150 7.06 -23.40 15.53
C GLU A 150 6.90 -22.22 16.50
N ILE A 151 5.73 -21.60 16.45
CA ILE A 151 5.37 -20.54 17.40
C ILE A 151 5.31 -21.19 18.80
N PRO A 152 6.02 -20.68 19.82
CA PRO A 152 6.16 -21.34 21.12
C PRO A 152 4.93 -21.20 22.01
N THR A 153 3.75 -20.94 21.43
CA THR A 153 2.51 -20.64 22.15
C THR A 153 1.38 -21.50 21.65
N ASP A 154 0.82 -22.34 22.52
CA ASP A 154 -0.40 -23.10 22.23
C ASP A 154 -1.53 -22.61 23.12
N ALA A 155 -2.68 -22.30 22.54
CA ALA A 155 -3.85 -21.84 23.29
C ALA A 155 -4.94 -22.93 23.35
N TYR A 156 -5.59 -23.04 24.50
CA TYR A 156 -6.62 -24.04 24.74
C TYR A 156 -7.81 -23.44 25.51
N PHE A 157 -9.02 -23.93 25.20
CA PHE A 157 -10.20 -23.70 26.03
C PHE A 157 -10.73 -25.03 26.57
N ALA A 158 -11.19 -25.02 27.82
CA ALA A 158 -11.89 -26.17 28.38
C ALA A 158 -13.33 -26.19 27.88
N VAL A 159 -13.68 -27.24 27.14
CA VAL A 159 -15.02 -27.47 26.62
C VAL A 159 -15.55 -28.79 27.19
N GLU A 160 -16.83 -28.80 27.54
CA GLU A 160 -17.54 -30.03 27.91
C GLU A 160 -17.91 -30.77 26.62
N GLU A 161 -17.19 -31.84 26.30
CA GLU A 161 -17.53 -32.70 25.17
C GLU A 161 -18.49 -33.79 25.61
N ILE A 162 -19.64 -33.84 24.93
CA ILE A 162 -20.56 -34.95 24.99
C ILE A 162 -20.00 -36.00 24.03
N ARG A 163 -19.53 -37.12 24.56
CA ARG A 163 -19.06 -38.23 23.74
C ARG A 163 -20.25 -38.90 23.06
N ASP A 164 -20.10 -39.20 21.77
CA ASP A 164 -21.13 -39.85 20.95
C ASP A 164 -21.48 -41.28 21.45
N ASP A 165 -20.59 -41.88 22.25
CA ASP A 165 -20.76 -43.19 22.88
C ASP A 165 -21.74 -43.20 24.09
N GLY A 166 -22.36 -42.07 24.43
CA GLY A 166 -23.34 -41.96 25.52
C GLY A 166 -22.75 -42.03 26.93
N THR A 167 -21.42 -41.99 27.06
CA THR A 167 -20.73 -41.87 28.35
C THR A 167 -20.89 -40.46 28.93
N ALA A 168 -20.70 -40.33 30.25
CA ALA A 168 -20.75 -39.04 30.95
C ALA A 168 -19.89 -37.96 30.26
N THR A 169 -20.37 -36.72 30.31
CA THR A 169 -19.67 -35.54 29.77
C THR A 169 -18.27 -35.44 30.35
N THR A 170 -17.25 -35.52 29.49
CA THR A 170 -15.84 -35.32 29.88
C THR A 170 -15.40 -33.93 29.43
N LYS A 171 -14.80 -33.17 30.34
CA LYS A 171 -14.17 -31.89 29.98
C LYS A 171 -12.84 -32.16 29.31
N THR A 172 -12.64 -31.58 28.14
CA THR A 172 -11.42 -31.71 27.36
C THR A 172 -10.95 -30.32 26.94
N PHE A 173 -9.63 -30.16 26.79
CA PHE A 173 -9.07 -28.95 26.24
C PHE A 173 -9.10 -29.03 24.72
N VAL A 174 -9.73 -28.05 24.10
CA VAL A 174 -9.74 -27.88 22.64
C VAL A 174 -8.70 -26.84 22.28
N HIS A 175 -7.79 -27.20 21.37
CA HIS A 175 -6.77 -26.29 20.85
C HIS A 175 -7.42 -25.18 20.00
N VAL A 176 -6.94 -23.95 20.17
CA VAL A 176 -7.38 -22.76 19.46
C VAL A 176 -6.18 -22.08 18.82
N PRO A 177 -6.29 -21.59 17.57
CA PRO A 177 -5.18 -20.91 16.91
C PRO A 177 -4.68 -19.72 17.73
N SER A 178 -3.36 -19.65 17.85
CA SER A 178 -2.62 -18.58 18.51
C SER A 178 -1.80 -17.80 17.47
N GLU A 179 -1.73 -16.49 17.63
CA GLU A 179 -0.82 -15.63 16.87
C GLU A 179 -0.09 -14.67 17.81
N ILE A 180 1.13 -14.27 17.44
CA ILE A 180 1.90 -13.28 18.17
C ILE A 180 1.73 -11.94 17.44
N GLU A 181 1.11 -10.97 18.11
CA GLU A 181 0.88 -9.62 17.59
C GLU A 181 1.52 -8.61 18.54
N ALA A 182 2.23 -7.62 18.00
CA ALA A 182 2.89 -6.57 18.79
C ALA A 182 2.14 -5.25 18.64
N GLU A 183 2.03 -4.48 19.73
CA GLU A 183 1.59 -3.08 19.67
C GLU A 183 2.71 -2.19 19.12
N GLU A 184 2.40 -1.02 18.55
CA GLU A 184 3.38 -0.08 17.97
C GLU A 184 4.55 0.21 18.92
N ALA A 185 4.27 0.40 20.22
CA ALA A 185 5.30 0.65 21.23
C ALA A 185 6.20 -0.59 21.47
N GLU A 186 5.61 -1.79 21.45
CA GLU A 186 6.33 -3.05 21.62
C GLU A 186 7.14 -3.41 20.38
N GLU A 187 6.61 -3.15 19.19
CA GLU A 187 7.29 -3.39 17.91
C GLU A 187 8.63 -2.66 17.85
N ILE A 188 8.65 -1.38 18.23
CA ILE A 188 9.89 -0.58 18.29
C ILE A 188 10.88 -1.20 19.29
N GLY A 189 10.40 -1.68 20.44
CA GLY A 189 11.23 -2.32 21.45
C GLY A 189 11.83 -3.65 20.98
N VAL A 190 10.99 -4.51 20.39
CA VAL A 190 11.40 -5.81 19.85
C VAL A 190 12.35 -5.62 18.67
N GLU A 191 12.07 -4.70 17.75
CA GLU A 191 12.95 -4.38 16.63
C GLU A 191 14.32 -3.91 17.13
N HIS A 192 14.34 -3.05 18.15
CA HIS A 192 15.60 -2.59 18.75
C HIS A 192 16.43 -3.74 19.33
N LEU A 193 15.78 -4.69 20.03
CA LEU A 193 16.45 -5.87 20.59
C LEU A 193 16.94 -6.84 19.51
N LEU A 194 16.29 -6.87 18.35
CA LEU A 194 16.62 -7.77 17.26
C LEU A 194 17.67 -7.20 16.28
N ARG A 195 18.17 -5.97 16.47
CA ARG A 195 19.17 -5.36 15.58
C ARG A 195 20.44 -6.20 15.42
N ASP A 196 20.83 -6.94 16.47
CA ASP A 196 22.03 -7.77 16.48
C ASP A 196 21.81 -9.17 15.87
N ILE A 197 20.55 -9.59 15.71
CA ILE A 197 20.16 -10.93 15.22
C ILE A 197 19.62 -10.87 13.78
N LYS A 198 18.96 -9.77 13.43
CA LYS A 198 18.32 -9.60 12.13
C LYS A 198 19.37 -9.10 11.13
N ASP A 199 19.92 -10.02 10.34
CA ASP A 199 20.67 -9.65 9.14
C ASP A 199 19.73 -8.93 8.16
N ASN A 200 19.68 -7.59 8.23
CA ASN A 200 18.94 -6.75 7.28
C ASN A 200 19.48 -6.86 5.83
N VAL A 201 20.52 -7.68 5.62
CA VAL A 201 21.16 -7.95 4.32
C VAL A 201 20.54 -9.18 3.63
N VAL A 202 19.64 -9.92 4.28
CA VAL A 202 19.03 -11.11 3.65
C VAL A 202 18.16 -10.67 2.48
N SER A 203 18.58 -11.06 1.27
CA SER A 203 17.81 -10.82 0.04
C SER A 203 16.39 -11.39 0.14
N THR A 204 15.43 -10.75 -0.52
CA THR A 204 14.02 -11.21 -0.58
C THR A 204 13.84 -12.61 -1.19
N LEU A 205 14.87 -13.13 -1.87
CA LEU A 205 14.89 -14.52 -2.33
C LEU A 205 15.30 -15.46 -1.20
N SER A 206 16.35 -15.13 -0.46
CA SER A 206 16.84 -15.95 0.65
C SER A 206 15.82 -16.07 1.76
N THR A 207 15.04 -15.01 2.04
CA THR A 207 13.91 -15.09 2.98
C THR A 207 12.86 -16.09 2.51
N ARG A 208 12.38 -15.96 1.26
CA ARG A 208 11.37 -16.87 0.69
C ARG A 208 11.81 -18.34 0.64
N VAL A 209 13.06 -18.60 0.26
CA VAL A 209 13.62 -19.96 0.26
C VAL A 209 13.74 -20.48 1.70
N GLY A 210 14.17 -19.63 2.63
CA GLY A 210 14.17 -19.93 4.06
C GLY A 210 12.77 -20.29 4.57
N ASP A 211 11.76 -19.52 4.21
CA ASP A 211 10.36 -19.75 4.59
C ASP A 211 9.85 -21.11 4.06
N GLN A 212 10.07 -21.41 2.78
CA GLN A 212 9.69 -22.71 2.20
C GLN A 212 10.38 -23.88 2.92
N LEU A 213 11.68 -23.76 3.21
CA LEU A 213 12.42 -24.78 3.93
C LEU A 213 11.92 -24.95 5.37
N ARG A 214 11.58 -23.85 6.05
CA ARG A 214 10.97 -23.88 7.39
C ARG A 214 9.59 -24.56 7.37
N SER A 215 8.74 -24.21 6.40
CA SER A 215 7.42 -24.84 6.25
C SER A 215 7.51 -26.35 5.96
N LEU A 216 8.46 -26.77 5.12
CA LEU A 216 8.69 -28.21 4.86
C LEU A 216 9.18 -28.96 6.09
N LYS A 217 10.07 -28.35 6.88
CA LYS A 217 10.51 -28.92 8.17
C LYS A 217 9.35 -29.06 9.15
N GLY A 218 8.49 -28.04 9.26
CA GLY A 218 7.28 -28.11 10.08
C GLY A 218 6.35 -29.23 9.63
N LEU A 219 6.08 -29.35 8.32
CA LEU A 219 5.27 -30.45 7.79
C LEU A 219 5.88 -31.83 8.10
N HIS A 220 7.20 -31.98 7.98
CA HIS A 220 7.88 -33.22 8.34
C HIS A 220 7.69 -33.60 9.81
N GLN A 221 7.89 -32.64 10.73
CA GLN A 221 7.68 -32.84 12.16
C GLN A 221 6.23 -33.26 12.47
N ARG A 222 5.25 -32.60 11.86
CA ARG A 222 3.82 -32.97 12.03
C ARG A 222 3.49 -34.36 11.50
N LEU A 223 4.06 -34.76 10.36
CA LEU A 223 3.90 -36.11 9.83
C LEU A 223 4.56 -37.16 10.73
N GLU A 224 5.71 -36.85 11.33
CA GLU A 224 6.39 -37.70 12.31
C GLU A 224 5.54 -37.87 13.59
N GLU A 225 4.93 -36.80 14.10
CA GLU A 225 3.99 -36.85 15.24
C GLU A 225 2.78 -37.75 14.93
N ILE A 226 2.19 -37.62 13.74
CA ILE A 226 1.08 -38.48 13.29
C ILE A 226 1.52 -39.94 13.22
N GLN A 227 2.72 -40.20 12.68
CA GLN A 227 3.28 -41.56 12.62
C GLN A 227 3.49 -42.13 14.02
N GLU A 228 4.05 -41.36 14.95
CA GLU A 228 4.27 -41.79 16.34
C GLU A 228 2.94 -42.09 17.04
N TYR A 229 1.92 -41.25 16.86
CA TYR A 229 0.58 -41.48 17.39
C TYR A 229 -0.02 -42.78 16.85
N LEU A 230 -0.03 -42.98 15.53
CA LEU A 230 -0.55 -44.20 14.91
C LEU A 230 0.24 -45.43 15.36
N GLY A 231 1.56 -45.32 15.51
CA GLY A 231 2.41 -46.38 16.06
C GLY A 231 2.01 -46.77 17.48
N LYS A 232 1.72 -45.80 18.35
CA LYS A 232 1.24 -46.04 19.72
C LYS A 232 -0.15 -46.67 19.77
N VAL A 233 -1.04 -46.31 18.85
CA VAL A 233 -2.38 -46.89 18.73
C VAL A 233 -2.28 -48.35 18.26
N VAL A 234 -1.45 -48.64 17.24
CA VAL A 234 -1.19 -50.01 16.76
C VAL A 234 -0.55 -50.88 17.85
N ALA A 235 0.35 -50.31 18.65
CA ALA A 235 0.95 -50.99 19.79
C ALA A 235 -0.01 -51.22 20.98
N GLY A 236 -1.24 -50.70 20.92
CA GLY A 236 -2.25 -50.83 21.98
C GLY A 236 -1.97 -50.01 23.25
N SER A 237 -1.02 -49.08 23.20
CA SER A 237 -0.65 -48.22 24.35
C SER A 237 -1.62 -47.07 24.60
N LEU A 238 -2.32 -46.62 23.54
CA LEU A 238 -3.33 -45.57 23.56
C LEU A 238 -4.64 -46.10 22.97
N PRO A 239 -5.81 -45.74 23.54
CA PRO A 239 -7.09 -46.10 22.95
C PRO A 239 -7.29 -45.40 21.61
N ILE A 240 -8.01 -46.07 20.71
CA ILE A 240 -8.33 -45.56 19.38
C ILE A 240 -9.28 -44.37 19.53
N ASN A 241 -8.89 -43.19 19.03
CA ASN A 241 -9.81 -42.06 18.90
C ASN A 241 -10.37 -42.03 17.47
N HIS A 242 -11.65 -42.35 17.33
CA HIS A 242 -12.31 -42.46 16.04
C HIS A 242 -12.34 -41.12 15.28
N GLN A 243 -12.45 -39.99 16.00
CA GLN A 243 -12.46 -38.67 15.37
C GLN A 243 -11.17 -38.34 14.64
N ILE A 244 -10.02 -38.68 15.25
CA ILE A 244 -8.70 -38.44 14.64
C ILE A 244 -8.56 -39.30 13.37
N ILE A 245 -9.04 -40.54 13.40
CA ILE A 245 -9.00 -41.44 12.24
C ILE A 245 -9.87 -40.90 11.09
N TYR A 246 -11.08 -40.42 11.38
CA TYR A 246 -11.92 -39.79 10.36
C TYR A 246 -11.24 -38.57 9.72
N ASN A 247 -10.63 -37.70 10.53
CA ASN A 247 -9.88 -36.55 10.04
C ASN A 247 -8.69 -36.99 9.16
N LEU A 248 -7.96 -38.04 9.55
CA LEU A 248 -6.87 -38.59 8.76
C LEU A 248 -7.37 -39.18 7.43
N GLN A 249 -8.50 -39.89 7.45
CA GLN A 249 -9.12 -40.41 6.23
C GLN A 249 -9.51 -39.29 5.27
N ASP A 250 -10.10 -38.21 5.79
CA ASP A 250 -10.41 -37.02 5.00
C ASP A 250 -9.16 -36.36 4.41
N ILE A 251 -8.05 -36.32 5.16
CA ILE A 251 -6.77 -35.83 4.64
C ILE A 251 -6.31 -36.68 3.45
N PHE A 252 -6.35 -38.02 3.57
CA PHE A 252 -5.98 -38.90 2.47
C PHE A 252 -6.90 -38.78 1.26
N ASN A 253 -8.21 -38.61 1.47
CA ASN A 253 -9.19 -38.42 0.41
C ASN A 253 -9.00 -37.08 -0.33
N ARG A 254 -8.41 -36.08 0.32
CA ARG A 254 -8.14 -34.75 -0.25
C ARG A 254 -6.78 -34.65 -0.94
N LEU A 255 -5.94 -35.68 -0.91
CA LEU A 255 -4.67 -35.66 -1.62
C LEU A 255 -4.93 -35.53 -3.13
N PRO A 256 -4.33 -34.53 -3.80
CA PRO A 256 -4.57 -34.31 -5.22
C PRO A 256 -3.97 -35.45 -6.04
N ASN A 257 -4.70 -35.91 -7.05
CA ASN A 257 -4.17 -36.85 -8.03
C ASN A 257 -3.26 -36.12 -9.02
N LEU A 258 -1.95 -36.30 -8.88
CA LEU A 258 -0.94 -35.66 -9.73
C LEU A 258 -0.78 -36.31 -11.11
N GLU A 259 -1.39 -37.48 -11.34
CA GLU A 259 -1.30 -38.19 -12.62
C GLU A 259 -2.36 -37.72 -13.63
N ASP A 260 -3.28 -36.86 -13.22
CA ASP A 260 -4.33 -36.35 -14.09
C ASP A 260 -3.74 -35.47 -15.23
N PRO A 261 -4.03 -35.78 -16.51
CA PRO A 261 -3.48 -35.04 -17.65
C PRO A 261 -3.81 -33.54 -17.65
N SER A 262 -4.98 -33.14 -17.12
CA SER A 262 -5.37 -31.72 -17.05
C SER A 262 -4.50 -30.96 -16.05
N THR A 263 -4.15 -31.61 -14.94
CA THR A 263 -3.28 -31.06 -13.90
C THR A 263 -1.85 -30.87 -14.42
N ILE A 264 -1.29 -31.88 -15.11
CA ILE A 264 0.06 -31.80 -15.71
C ILE A 264 0.14 -30.67 -16.75
N LYS A 265 -0.89 -30.54 -17.60
CA LYS A 265 -0.98 -29.45 -18.58
C LYS A 265 -1.04 -28.09 -17.88
N SER A 266 -1.85 -27.96 -16.83
CA SER A 266 -1.98 -26.71 -16.06
C SER A 266 -0.67 -26.30 -15.39
N PHE A 267 0.08 -27.25 -14.80
CA PHE A 267 1.42 -26.99 -14.29
C PHE A 267 2.37 -26.51 -15.38
N SER A 268 2.36 -27.17 -16.54
CA SER A 268 3.23 -26.80 -17.67
C SER A 268 2.94 -25.39 -18.18
N VAL A 269 1.66 -25.04 -18.34
CA VAL A 269 1.24 -23.68 -18.73
C VAL A 269 1.71 -22.66 -17.69
N LYS A 270 1.47 -22.93 -16.40
CA LYS A 270 1.86 -22.00 -15.35
C LYS A 270 3.38 -21.82 -15.23
N THR A 271 4.15 -22.89 -15.43
CA THR A 271 5.61 -22.82 -15.50
C THR A 271 6.06 -21.98 -16.69
N ASN A 272 5.44 -22.16 -17.86
CA ASN A 272 5.77 -21.36 -19.04
C ASN A 272 5.51 -19.86 -18.82
N ASP A 273 4.36 -19.51 -18.24
CA ASP A 273 4.02 -18.12 -17.89
C ASP A 273 5.04 -17.52 -16.90
N GLN A 274 5.43 -18.30 -15.88
CA GLN A 274 6.41 -17.86 -14.90
C GLN A 274 7.79 -17.66 -15.53
N LEU A 275 8.20 -18.54 -16.45
CA LEU A 275 9.46 -18.41 -17.19
C LEU A 275 9.48 -17.17 -18.08
N LEU A 276 8.35 -16.82 -18.70
CA LEU A 276 8.22 -15.58 -19.47
C LEU A 276 8.45 -14.34 -18.58
N VAL A 277 7.86 -14.31 -17.37
CA VAL A 277 8.08 -13.22 -16.41
C VAL A 277 9.54 -13.14 -15.98
N ILE A 278 10.19 -14.29 -15.73
CA ILE A 278 11.62 -14.35 -15.41
C ILE A 278 12.46 -13.79 -16.57
N TYR A 279 12.13 -14.18 -17.81
CA TYR A 279 12.84 -13.72 -19.00
C TYR A 279 12.71 -12.20 -19.18
N LEU A 280 11.49 -11.66 -19.13
CA LEU A 280 11.24 -10.22 -19.22
C LEU A 280 11.97 -9.46 -18.10
N SER A 281 11.91 -9.96 -16.87
CA SER A 281 12.62 -9.36 -15.72
C SER A 281 14.13 -9.33 -15.94
N SER A 282 14.70 -10.39 -16.53
CA SER A 282 16.13 -10.45 -16.85
C SER A 282 16.53 -9.44 -17.93
N LEU A 283 15.70 -9.27 -18.97
CA LEU A 283 15.93 -8.30 -20.04
C LEU A 283 15.90 -6.86 -19.48
N ILE A 284 14.88 -6.53 -18.68
CA ILE A 284 14.77 -5.22 -18.03
C ILE A 284 15.99 -4.96 -17.16
N ARG A 285 16.45 -5.94 -16.36
CA ARG A 285 17.67 -5.81 -15.55
C ARG A 285 18.90 -5.55 -16.42
N SER A 286 19.07 -6.24 -17.55
CA SER A 286 20.18 -6.01 -18.47
C SER A 286 20.15 -4.61 -19.07
N VAL A 287 18.98 -4.10 -19.45
CA VAL A 287 18.81 -2.74 -19.98
C VAL A 287 19.12 -1.69 -18.92
N ILE A 288 18.62 -1.87 -17.70
CA ILE A 288 18.92 -0.95 -16.57
C ILE A 288 20.42 -0.97 -16.27
N ALA A 289 21.06 -2.14 -16.21
CA ALA A 289 22.50 -2.25 -15.98
C ALA A 289 23.31 -1.56 -17.08
N LEU A 290 22.90 -1.70 -18.35
CA LEU A 290 23.54 -1.02 -19.46
C LEU A 290 23.37 0.50 -19.38
N HIS A 291 22.15 0.98 -19.09
CA HIS A 291 21.88 2.40 -18.93
C HIS A 291 22.70 3.01 -17.78
N ASN A 292 22.76 2.33 -16.63
CA ASN A 292 23.57 2.74 -15.49
C ASN A 292 25.07 2.77 -15.84
N LEU A 293 25.56 1.79 -16.61
CA LEU A 293 26.95 1.75 -17.07
C LEU A 293 27.27 2.91 -18.02
N ILE A 294 26.37 3.24 -18.94
CA ILE A 294 26.52 4.37 -19.86
C ILE A 294 26.56 5.68 -19.07
N ASN A 295 25.63 5.90 -18.14
CA ASN A 295 25.59 7.11 -17.32
C ASN A 295 26.87 7.24 -16.49
N ASN A 296 27.30 6.17 -15.83
CA ASN A 296 28.54 6.15 -15.06
C ASN A 296 29.76 6.48 -15.94
N LYS A 297 29.82 5.96 -17.18
CA LYS A 297 30.91 6.26 -18.11
C LYS A 297 30.88 7.71 -18.61
N ILE A 298 29.70 8.29 -18.85
CA ILE A 298 29.55 9.71 -19.23
C ILE A 298 30.00 10.61 -18.09
N GLU A 299 29.58 10.31 -16.85
CA GLU A 299 30.01 11.06 -15.67
C GLU A 299 31.52 10.97 -15.45
N ASN A 300 32.10 9.76 -15.55
CA ASN A 300 33.55 9.60 -15.43
C ASN A 300 34.30 10.34 -16.53
N LYS A 301 33.80 10.33 -17.78
CA LYS A 301 34.43 11.07 -18.88
C LYS A 301 34.38 12.58 -18.65
N ARG A 302 33.26 13.12 -18.18
CA ARG A 302 33.14 14.54 -17.80
C ARG A 302 34.13 14.89 -16.69
N PHE A 303 34.28 14.01 -15.71
CA PHE A 303 35.23 14.20 -14.62
C PHE A 303 36.69 14.15 -15.12
N GLU A 304 37.01 13.25 -16.05
CA GLU A 304 38.33 13.22 -16.71
C GLU A 304 38.58 14.51 -17.52
N GLU A 305 37.60 15.00 -18.28
CA GLU A 305 37.71 16.25 -19.04
C GLU A 305 37.86 17.48 -18.12
N GLU A 306 37.18 17.49 -16.96
CA GLU A 306 37.37 18.52 -15.92
C GLU A 306 38.78 18.47 -15.33
N LEU A 307 39.35 17.28 -15.11
CA LEU A 307 40.72 17.11 -14.63
C LEU A 307 41.77 17.49 -15.67
N ASP A 308 41.57 17.14 -16.94
CA ASP A 308 42.45 17.50 -18.05
C ASP A 308 42.39 19.01 -18.35
N GLY A 309 41.26 19.65 -18.05
CA GLY A 309 41.11 21.10 -18.08
C GLY A 309 41.78 21.83 -16.93
N MET A 310 42.38 21.13 -15.96
CA MET A 310 43.09 21.71 -14.81
C MET A 310 44.61 21.57 -14.94
N ASP A 311 45.35 22.64 -14.66
CA ASP A 311 46.82 22.61 -14.57
C ASP A 311 47.32 21.90 -13.28
N LYS A 312 48.64 21.68 -13.13
CA LYS A 312 49.24 20.90 -12.00
C LYS A 312 48.90 21.42 -10.59
N ASP A 313 48.35 22.63 -10.50
CA ASP A 313 47.91 23.28 -9.26
C ASP A 313 46.37 23.31 -9.10
N GLY A 314 45.60 22.72 -10.02
CA GLY A 314 44.14 22.58 -9.94
C GLY A 314 43.33 23.78 -10.45
N ARG A 315 43.85 24.59 -11.38
CA ARG A 315 43.17 25.77 -11.97
C ARG A 315 42.75 25.51 -13.43
N PRO A 316 41.58 26.01 -13.87
CA PRO A 316 41.07 25.78 -15.22
C PRO A 316 41.88 26.54 -16.29
N VAL A 317 42.23 25.88 -17.40
CA VAL A 317 43.01 26.43 -18.52
C VAL A 317 42.09 27.18 -19.50
N ALA A 318 42.36 28.47 -19.76
CA ALA A 318 41.55 29.32 -20.66
C ALA A 318 41.93 29.17 -22.15
N PRO A 319 40.97 29.20 -23.10
CA PRO A 319 41.26 29.15 -24.53
C PRO A 319 41.72 30.51 -25.06
N ALA A 320 42.86 30.52 -25.75
CA ALA A 320 43.47 31.72 -26.32
C ALA A 320 43.01 31.93 -27.77
N THR A 321 41.99 32.77 -28.00
CA THR A 321 41.74 33.41 -29.31
C THR A 321 40.94 34.72 -29.19
N GLU A 322 41.67 35.82 -29.42
CA GLU A 322 41.33 37.01 -30.23
C GLU A 322 40.59 38.24 -29.66
N ASP A 323 41.44 39.20 -29.25
CA ASP A 323 41.25 40.61 -28.86
C ASP A 323 40.74 41.59 -29.96
N LEU A 324 39.97 41.17 -30.97
CA LEU A 324 39.55 42.08 -32.05
C LEU A 324 38.30 42.91 -31.76
N PHE A 325 37.44 42.48 -30.82
CA PHE A 325 36.22 43.21 -30.46
C PHE A 325 36.45 44.34 -29.44
N TYR A 326 37.49 44.21 -28.62
CA TYR A 326 37.75 45.05 -27.44
C TYR A 326 38.11 46.51 -27.81
N ASN A 327 38.80 46.72 -28.94
CA ASN A 327 39.29 48.03 -29.35
C ASN A 327 38.27 48.89 -30.13
N ALA A 328 37.15 48.31 -30.59
CA ALA A 328 36.11 49.05 -31.30
C ALA A 328 35.08 49.70 -30.33
N CYS A 329 34.77 49.04 -29.21
CA CYS A 329 33.81 49.55 -28.23
C CYS A 329 34.37 50.64 -27.29
N MET A 330 35.69 50.74 -27.13
CA MET A 330 36.34 51.74 -26.27
C MET A 330 36.45 53.15 -26.88
N LYS A 331 36.24 53.32 -28.21
CA LYS A 331 36.34 54.62 -28.88
C LYS A 331 35.09 55.50 -28.79
N ASN A 332 33.94 54.93 -28.41
CA ASN A 332 32.70 55.68 -28.20
C ASN A 332 32.41 55.73 -26.70
N GLY A 333 32.70 56.88 -26.09
CA GLY A 333 32.42 57.16 -24.69
C GLY A 333 30.94 57.13 -24.28
N PRO A 334 30.64 57.57 -23.05
CA PRO A 334 29.81 56.89 -22.07
C PRO A 334 28.32 57.17 -22.27
N ASN A 335 27.64 56.41 -23.12
CA ASN A 335 26.19 56.54 -23.29
C ASN A 335 25.37 55.52 -22.49
N GLY A 336 25.90 54.97 -21.38
CA GLY A 336 25.11 54.16 -20.44
C GLY A 336 24.44 52.91 -21.01
N TYR A 337 24.76 52.53 -22.25
CA TYR A 337 24.20 51.37 -22.94
C TYR A 337 24.94 50.06 -22.62
N ILE A 338 26.06 50.14 -21.91
CA ILE A 338 26.91 49.00 -21.56
C ILE A 338 27.30 49.10 -20.09
N GLU A 339 26.85 48.14 -19.28
CA GLU A 339 27.32 47.97 -17.90
C GLU A 339 28.58 47.10 -17.88
N VAL A 340 29.59 47.56 -17.15
CA VAL A 340 30.88 46.87 -17.01
C VAL A 340 30.92 46.15 -15.67
N PHE A 341 31.08 44.83 -15.69
CA PHE A 341 31.21 43.99 -14.50
C PHE A 341 32.65 43.49 -14.40
N GLN A 342 33.21 43.50 -13.19
CA GLN A 342 34.52 42.90 -12.92
C GLN A 342 34.32 41.67 -12.04
N VAL A 343 34.50 40.48 -12.62
CA VAL A 343 34.38 39.21 -11.91
C VAL A 343 35.70 38.47 -12.04
N ARG A 344 36.34 38.18 -10.90
CA ARG A 344 37.62 37.45 -10.81
C ARG A 344 38.75 38.00 -11.70
N GLY A 345 38.79 39.32 -11.93
CA GLY A 345 39.88 40.00 -12.64
C GLY A 345 39.63 40.24 -14.14
N GLU A 346 38.55 39.70 -14.72
CA GLU A 346 38.16 39.99 -16.11
C GLU A 346 36.93 40.92 -16.17
N LEU A 347 36.90 41.77 -17.20
CA LEU A 347 35.84 42.75 -17.46
C LEU A 347 34.81 42.15 -18.42
N ILE A 348 33.57 42.00 -17.96
CA ILE A 348 32.43 41.49 -18.74
C ILE A 348 31.48 42.66 -19.04
N TYR A 349 31.07 42.79 -20.31
CA TYR A 349 30.23 43.89 -20.79
C TYR A 349 28.82 43.39 -21.12
N LYS A 350 27.78 44.02 -20.55
CA LYS A 350 26.36 43.68 -20.81
C LYS A 350 25.61 44.87 -21.42
N ALA A 351 24.95 44.65 -22.56
CA ALA A 351 24.15 45.68 -23.22
C ALA A 351 22.79 45.88 -22.54
N VAL A 352 22.37 47.13 -22.34
CA VAL A 352 21.13 47.53 -21.65
C VAL A 352 20.13 48.15 -22.64
N LYS A 353 18.85 47.75 -22.56
CA LYS A 353 17.76 48.25 -23.44
C LYS A 353 17.41 49.72 -23.14
N LYS A 354 17.02 50.47 -24.17
CA LYS A 354 16.78 51.94 -24.14
C LYS A 354 15.68 52.40 -23.17
N GLU A 355 14.75 51.52 -22.81
CA GLU A 355 13.63 51.77 -21.90
C GLU A 355 14.05 51.74 -20.41
N ASP A 356 15.17 51.07 -20.10
CA ASP A 356 15.63 50.83 -18.73
C ASP A 356 16.48 51.97 -18.16
N VAL A 357 17.07 52.81 -19.02
CA VAL A 357 17.91 53.95 -18.60
C VAL A 357 17.06 55.00 -17.84
N GLY A 358 15.79 55.15 -18.21
CA GLY A 358 14.87 56.07 -17.54
C GLY A 358 14.37 55.59 -16.17
N LYS A 359 14.21 54.27 -16.00
CA LYS A 359 13.75 53.66 -14.72
C LYS A 359 14.92 53.48 -13.75
N ALA A 360 16.11 53.10 -14.22
CA ALA A 360 17.31 52.91 -13.38
C ALA A 360 17.87 54.22 -12.79
N GLY A 361 17.64 55.37 -13.42
CA GLY A 361 18.09 56.67 -12.92
C GLY A 361 17.40 57.16 -11.64
N SER A 362 16.29 56.54 -11.22
CA SER A 362 15.51 56.94 -10.03
C SER A 362 15.80 56.11 -8.77
N LEU A 363 16.71 55.14 -8.83
CA LEU A 363 17.06 54.27 -7.70
C LEU A 363 18.50 54.55 -7.24
N GLN A 364 18.70 54.72 -5.93
CA GLN A 364 20.04 54.92 -5.35
C GLN A 364 20.62 53.59 -4.85
N GLY A 365 21.85 53.30 -5.28
CA GLY A 365 22.79 52.31 -4.72
C GLY A 365 22.19 50.96 -4.33
N GLU A 366 21.83 50.81 -3.06
CA GLU A 366 21.31 49.58 -2.48
C GLU A 366 19.95 49.15 -3.07
N GLU A 367 19.08 50.11 -3.43
CA GLU A 367 17.79 49.81 -4.08
C GLU A 367 17.97 49.26 -5.50
N GLN A 368 19.00 49.74 -6.22
CA GLN A 368 19.30 49.32 -7.59
C GLN A 368 19.87 47.90 -7.62
N VAL A 369 20.71 47.53 -6.66
CA VAL A 369 21.24 46.16 -6.52
C VAL A 369 20.10 45.17 -6.22
N VAL A 370 19.20 45.52 -5.31
CA VAL A 370 18.03 44.67 -4.99
C VAL A 370 17.10 44.55 -6.19
N TYR A 371 16.81 45.65 -6.89
CA TYR A 371 15.97 45.65 -8.09
C TYR A 371 16.54 44.81 -9.23
N ASN A 372 17.84 44.96 -9.53
CA ASN A 372 18.51 44.17 -10.57
C ASN A 372 18.55 42.67 -10.25
N THR A 373 18.65 42.31 -8.96
CA THR A 373 18.62 40.91 -8.52
C THR A 373 17.22 40.29 -8.63
N ILE A 374 16.17 41.07 -8.33
CA ILE A 374 14.78 40.65 -8.54
C ILE A 374 14.49 40.52 -10.04
N ARG A 375 14.96 41.47 -10.85
CA ARG A 375 14.85 41.43 -12.31
C ARG A 375 15.51 40.19 -12.92
N ALA A 376 16.68 39.79 -12.41
CA ALA A 376 17.37 38.59 -12.87
C ALA A 376 16.61 37.28 -12.57
N SER A 377 15.57 37.32 -11.74
CA SER A 377 14.76 36.14 -11.36
C SER A 377 13.44 36.03 -12.15
N GLU A 378 13.20 36.94 -13.10
CA GLU A 378 12.11 36.96 -14.09
C GLU A 378 10.76 36.43 -13.53
N ASN A 379 10.31 35.26 -13.99
CA ASN A 379 8.95 34.74 -13.76
C ASN A 379 8.82 33.84 -12.52
N GLU A 380 9.94 33.45 -11.89
CA GLU A 380 9.95 32.53 -10.72
C GLU A 380 9.93 33.28 -9.38
N GLY A 381 10.27 34.57 -9.41
CA GLY A 381 10.35 35.41 -8.21
C GLY A 381 11.51 35.01 -7.28
N ILE A 382 11.93 35.94 -6.42
CA ILE A 382 13.05 35.69 -5.50
C ILE A 382 12.62 35.68 -4.04
N TRP A 383 13.06 34.67 -3.29
CA TRP A 383 12.83 34.57 -1.86
C TRP A 383 13.81 35.46 -1.08
N THR A 384 13.37 36.06 0.02
CA THR A 384 14.17 36.97 0.87
C THR A 384 15.51 36.39 1.33
N LYS A 385 15.58 35.09 1.61
CA LYS A 385 16.84 34.41 2.00
C LYS A 385 17.82 34.31 0.82
N HIS A 386 17.33 33.99 -0.38
CA HIS A 386 18.16 33.98 -1.59
C HIS A 386 18.60 35.38 -2.00
N LEU A 387 17.73 36.38 -1.79
CA LEU A 387 18.07 37.79 -2.00
C LEU A 387 19.20 38.25 -1.05
N LYS A 388 19.18 37.79 0.21
CA LYS A 388 20.27 38.05 1.18
C LYS A 388 21.58 37.40 0.76
N SER A 389 21.54 36.14 0.31
CA SER A 389 22.73 35.41 -0.14
C SER A 389 23.34 35.99 -1.41
N LYS A 390 22.54 36.57 -2.31
CA LYS A 390 23.02 37.15 -3.57
C LYS A 390 23.50 38.59 -3.43
N THR A 391 22.90 39.38 -2.53
CA THR A 391 23.25 40.80 -2.38
C THR A 391 24.28 41.07 -1.26
N ASN A 392 24.54 40.11 -0.37
CA ASN A 392 25.39 40.29 0.82
C ASN A 392 25.00 41.49 1.70
N LEU A 393 23.74 41.94 1.62
CA LEU A 393 23.20 43.05 2.41
C LEU A 393 22.56 42.55 3.72
N HIS A 394 22.59 43.40 4.76
CA HIS A 394 21.96 43.09 6.04
C HIS A 394 20.43 43.03 5.91
N GLU A 395 19.78 42.13 6.66
CA GLU A 395 18.34 41.85 6.52
C GLU A 395 17.45 43.07 6.76
N ALA A 396 17.87 43.98 7.65
CA ALA A 396 17.16 45.24 7.91
C ALA A 396 17.18 46.20 6.71
N VAL A 397 18.27 46.21 5.94
CA VAL A 397 18.44 47.05 4.73
C VAL A 397 17.57 46.50 3.61
N ILE A 398 17.59 45.18 3.39
CA ILE A 398 16.75 44.50 2.39
C ILE A 398 15.27 44.77 2.66
N LYS A 399 14.80 44.67 3.91
CA LYS A 399 13.40 44.97 4.27
C LYS A 399 13.03 46.44 4.02
N ARG A 400 13.96 47.38 4.19
CA ARG A 400 13.75 48.81 3.90
C ARG A 400 13.66 49.05 2.39
N CYS A 401 14.57 48.50 1.61
CA CYS A 401 14.60 48.62 0.15
C CYS A 401 13.37 47.95 -0.49
N LEU A 402 12.95 46.78 -0.03
CA LEU A 402 11.74 46.11 -0.53
C LEU A 402 10.48 46.95 -0.28
N ARG A 403 10.34 47.58 0.91
CA ARG A 403 9.22 48.50 1.19
C ARG A 403 9.23 49.73 0.28
N ALA A 404 10.42 50.29 0.00
CA ALA A 404 10.56 51.43 -0.91
C ALA A 404 10.22 51.04 -2.36
N LEU A 405 10.63 49.85 -2.81
CA LEU A 405 10.32 49.30 -4.14
C LEU A 405 8.84 48.93 -4.30
N GLU A 406 8.19 48.44 -3.25
CA GLU A 406 6.73 48.22 -3.20
C GLU A 406 5.97 49.55 -3.24
N GLN A 407 6.42 50.57 -2.49
CA GLN A 407 5.79 51.89 -2.48
C GLN A 407 5.92 52.61 -3.84
N LYS A 408 7.05 52.41 -4.54
CA LYS A 408 7.27 52.88 -5.92
C LYS A 408 6.58 52.02 -6.97
N ALA A 409 5.87 50.96 -6.57
CA ALA A 409 5.12 50.07 -7.46
C ALA A 409 6.00 49.35 -8.52
N LEU A 410 7.28 49.16 -8.24
CA LEU A 410 8.21 48.47 -9.15
C LEU A 410 8.26 46.96 -8.90
N VAL A 411 7.97 46.53 -7.66
CA VAL A 411 8.04 45.15 -7.20
C VAL A 411 6.73 44.81 -6.47
N LYS A 412 6.25 43.58 -6.65
CA LYS A 412 5.11 42.99 -5.93
C LYS A 412 5.54 41.77 -5.12
N ALA A 413 4.92 41.57 -3.96
CA ALA A 413 5.11 40.38 -3.14
C ALA A 413 4.03 39.33 -3.43
N ILE A 414 4.45 38.10 -3.69
CA ILE A 414 3.59 36.93 -3.92
C ILE A 414 3.97 35.83 -2.93
N LYS A 415 2.98 35.08 -2.44
CA LYS A 415 3.21 33.89 -1.62
C LYS A 415 3.32 32.66 -2.53
N SER A 416 4.27 31.78 -2.27
CA SER A 416 4.40 30.53 -3.03
C SER A 416 3.32 29.52 -2.63
N VAL A 417 2.69 28.86 -3.60
CA VAL A 417 1.76 27.73 -3.34
C VAL A 417 2.51 26.50 -2.82
N LYS A 418 3.68 26.16 -3.39
CA LYS A 418 4.54 25.05 -2.91
C LYS A 418 5.03 25.25 -1.47
N HIS A 419 5.21 26.50 -1.04
CA HIS A 419 5.70 26.85 0.29
C HIS A 419 4.97 28.07 0.87
N PRO A 420 3.83 27.89 1.56
CA PRO A 420 2.95 28.97 2.03
C PRO A 420 3.61 30.01 2.94
N THR A 421 4.70 29.62 3.62
CA THR A 421 5.46 30.49 4.53
C THR A 421 6.48 31.39 3.84
N ARG A 422 6.76 31.17 2.54
CA ARG A 422 7.77 31.93 1.78
C ARG A 422 7.15 33.08 1.00
N LYS A 423 7.60 34.30 1.28
CA LYS A 423 7.28 35.51 0.49
C LYS A 423 8.30 35.68 -0.63
N LEU A 424 7.82 35.60 -1.87
CA LEU A 424 8.58 35.83 -3.10
C LEU A 424 8.33 37.26 -3.59
N TYR A 425 9.35 37.90 -4.14
CA TYR A 425 9.25 39.23 -4.74
C TYR A 425 9.54 39.14 -6.23
N MET A 426 8.73 39.83 -7.04
CA MET A 426 8.89 39.88 -8.50
C MET A 426 8.53 41.26 -9.04
N LEU A 427 8.89 41.55 -10.29
CA LEU A 427 8.54 42.81 -10.94
C LEU A 427 7.01 42.91 -11.11
N MET A 428 6.47 44.13 -10.96
CA MET A 428 5.02 44.35 -11.06
C MET A 428 4.46 43.91 -12.42
N GLU A 429 5.19 44.24 -13.50
CA GLU A 429 4.81 44.03 -14.90
C GLU A 429 4.80 42.55 -15.33
N LEU A 430 5.46 41.66 -14.58
CA LEU A 430 5.56 40.24 -14.94
C LEU A 430 4.43 39.42 -14.31
N THR A 431 3.80 38.54 -15.08
CA THR A 431 2.85 37.54 -14.56
C THR A 431 3.63 36.37 -13.95
N PRO A 432 3.29 35.92 -12.73
CA PRO A 432 4.00 34.81 -12.09
C PRO A 432 3.80 33.50 -12.87
N SER A 433 4.80 32.62 -12.84
CA SER A 433 4.71 31.31 -13.50
C SER A 433 3.67 30.39 -12.83
N VAL A 434 3.18 29.40 -13.59
CA VAL A 434 2.23 28.36 -13.13
C VAL A 434 2.81 27.59 -11.94
N GLU A 435 4.12 27.41 -11.88
CA GLU A 435 4.79 26.73 -10.76
C GLU A 435 4.71 27.48 -9.43
N VAL A 436 4.62 28.82 -9.49
CA VAL A 436 4.56 29.69 -8.32
C VAL A 436 3.11 29.92 -7.89
N THR A 437 2.19 29.97 -8.85
CA THR A 437 0.75 30.22 -8.64
C THR A 437 -0.12 28.97 -8.52
N GLY A 438 0.39 27.79 -8.85
CA GLY A 438 -0.37 26.54 -8.85
C GLY A 438 -1.31 26.37 -10.05
N GLY A 439 -1.39 27.37 -10.95
CA GLY A 439 -2.33 27.38 -12.06
C GLY A 439 -3.76 27.77 -11.65
N PRO A 440 -4.74 27.63 -12.57
CA PRO A 440 -6.12 28.10 -12.38
C PRO A 440 -6.93 27.27 -11.36
N TRP A 441 -6.37 26.19 -10.82
CA TRP A 441 -7.03 25.27 -9.90
C TRP A 441 -7.00 25.70 -8.43
N PHE A 442 -6.33 26.81 -8.13
CA PHE A 442 -6.15 27.29 -6.75
C PHE A 442 -6.88 28.61 -6.52
N THR A 443 -7.76 28.62 -5.53
CA THR A 443 -8.42 29.81 -5.00
C THR A 443 -7.92 30.04 -3.58
N ASP A 444 -7.43 31.23 -3.25
CA ASP A 444 -6.95 31.58 -1.90
C ASP A 444 -5.90 30.64 -1.27
N GLN A 445 -5.04 30.01 -2.08
CA GLN A 445 -3.97 29.05 -1.70
C GLN A 445 -4.46 27.62 -1.38
N GLU A 446 -5.73 27.31 -1.64
CA GLU A 446 -6.27 25.94 -1.54
C GLU A 446 -6.69 25.44 -2.92
N LEU A 447 -6.54 24.12 -3.14
CA LEU A 447 -7.02 23.48 -4.36
C LEU A 447 -8.54 23.49 -4.35
N ASP A 448 -9.16 24.11 -5.35
CA ASP A 448 -10.60 24.17 -5.48
C ASP A 448 -11.12 22.85 -6.09
N VAL A 449 -11.24 21.84 -5.24
CA VAL A 449 -11.66 20.48 -5.63
C VAL A 449 -13.07 20.51 -6.24
N ASP A 450 -13.96 21.33 -5.68
CA ASP A 450 -15.34 21.48 -6.18
C ASP A 450 -15.36 22.04 -7.60
N PHE A 451 -14.52 23.04 -7.89
CA PHE A 451 -14.37 23.59 -9.24
C PHE A 451 -13.82 22.54 -10.22
N VAL A 452 -12.78 21.80 -9.83
CA VAL A 452 -12.18 20.73 -10.65
C VAL A 452 -13.20 19.64 -10.96
N GLU A 453 -13.95 19.17 -9.96
CA GLU A 453 -14.99 18.14 -10.12
C GLU A 453 -16.13 18.62 -11.02
N GLN A 454 -16.59 19.86 -10.86
CA GLN A 454 -17.63 20.42 -11.71
C GLN A 454 -17.18 20.51 -13.16
N LEU A 455 -15.96 21.00 -13.42
CA LEU A 455 -15.44 21.15 -14.77
C LEU A 455 -15.21 19.78 -15.43
N THR A 456 -14.69 18.82 -14.67
CA THR A 456 -14.50 17.42 -15.09
C THR A 456 -15.82 16.76 -15.45
N ASN A 457 -16.86 16.94 -14.62
CA ASN A 457 -18.20 16.42 -14.88
C ASN A 457 -18.85 17.04 -16.13
N GLN A 458 -18.60 18.33 -16.41
CA GLN A 458 -19.10 18.97 -17.63
C GLN A 458 -18.37 18.48 -18.87
N CYS A 459 -17.05 18.26 -18.79
CA CYS A 459 -16.27 17.63 -19.85
C CYS A 459 -16.81 16.22 -20.15
N TYR A 460 -17.01 15.40 -19.11
CA TYR A 460 -17.55 14.06 -19.24
C TYR A 460 -18.95 14.03 -19.84
N LYS A 461 -19.87 14.90 -19.39
CA LYS A 461 -21.23 15.02 -19.96
C LYS A 461 -21.21 15.38 -21.44
N TYR A 462 -20.32 16.27 -21.86
CA TYR A 462 -20.18 16.65 -23.26
C TYR A 462 -19.66 15.50 -24.12
N ILE A 463 -18.63 14.78 -23.65
CA ILE A 463 -18.10 13.59 -24.33
C ILE A 463 -19.17 12.51 -24.42
N LEU A 464 -19.94 12.27 -23.36
CA LEU A 464 -21.01 11.27 -23.32
C LEU A 464 -22.13 11.59 -24.32
N MET A 465 -22.55 12.85 -24.42
CA MET A 465 -23.56 13.29 -25.38
C MET A 465 -23.14 13.08 -26.85
N LYS A 466 -21.84 13.16 -27.13
CA LYS A 466 -21.30 12.94 -28.48
C LYS A 466 -20.93 11.48 -28.75
N SER A 467 -20.64 10.70 -27.71
CA SER A 467 -20.20 9.31 -27.83
C SER A 467 -21.34 8.33 -28.10
N PHE A 468 -22.58 8.65 -27.71
CA PHE A 468 -23.75 7.79 -27.92
C PHE A 468 -24.88 8.51 -28.66
N PRO A 469 -25.61 7.82 -29.56
CA PRO A 469 -26.81 8.38 -30.18
C PRO A 469 -27.93 8.53 -29.14
N ARG A 470 -28.89 9.41 -29.43
CA ARG A 470 -29.97 9.79 -28.49
C ARG A 470 -30.95 8.64 -28.20
N ASP A 471 -30.90 7.57 -29.01
CA ASP A 471 -31.68 6.34 -28.83
C ASP A 471 -30.80 5.24 -28.18
N PRO A 472 -31.18 4.67 -27.02
CA PRO A 472 -30.39 3.64 -26.32
C PRO A 472 -30.06 2.39 -27.14
N SER A 473 -30.85 2.12 -28.19
CA SER A 473 -30.75 0.92 -29.03
C SER A 473 -29.89 1.08 -30.29
N SER A 474 -29.52 2.32 -30.64
CA SER A 474 -28.73 2.62 -31.84
C SER A 474 -27.23 2.66 -31.52
N ILE A 475 -26.39 2.23 -32.46
CA ILE A 475 -24.92 2.34 -32.39
C ILE A 475 -24.48 3.18 -33.59
N TYR A 476 -23.48 4.06 -33.42
CA TYR A 476 -22.88 4.78 -34.54
C TYR A 476 -22.19 3.81 -35.50
N THR A 477 -22.24 4.08 -36.81
CA THR A 477 -21.55 3.25 -37.81
C THR A 477 -20.03 3.31 -37.62
N PRO A 478 -19.27 2.27 -38.05
CA PRO A 478 -17.81 2.24 -37.93
C PRO A 478 -17.05 3.42 -38.56
N SER A 479 -17.69 4.18 -39.46
CA SER A 479 -17.14 5.38 -40.12
C SER A 479 -17.41 6.69 -39.36
N HIS A 480 -17.97 6.64 -38.14
CA HIS A 480 -18.33 7.83 -37.38
C HIS A 480 -17.12 8.42 -36.64
N SER A 481 -16.45 9.42 -37.22
CA SER A 481 -15.25 10.06 -36.65
C SER A 481 -15.50 11.30 -35.80
N SER A 482 -16.76 11.71 -35.56
CA SER A 482 -17.06 12.99 -34.89
C SER A 482 -16.93 12.93 -33.35
N TYR A 483 -15.84 12.36 -32.85
CA TYR A 483 -15.48 12.41 -31.43
C TYR A 483 -14.82 13.76 -31.11
N PRO A 484 -15.11 14.37 -29.94
CA PRO A 484 -14.58 15.68 -29.62
C PRO A 484 -13.07 15.62 -29.26
N SER A 485 -12.29 16.56 -29.80
CA SER A 485 -10.90 16.82 -29.41
C SER A 485 -10.83 17.83 -28.24
N ALA A 486 -9.66 17.95 -27.61
CA ALA A 486 -9.44 18.88 -26.49
C ALA A 486 -9.74 20.35 -26.87
N THR A 487 -9.47 20.73 -28.12
CA THR A 487 -9.75 22.07 -28.66
C THR A 487 -11.25 22.34 -28.80
N VAL A 488 -12.03 21.35 -29.23
CA VAL A 488 -13.50 21.44 -29.32
C VAL A 488 -14.14 21.51 -27.94
N ILE A 489 -13.63 20.74 -26.98
CA ILE A 489 -14.10 20.76 -25.58
C ILE A 489 -13.82 22.13 -24.94
N ARG A 490 -12.65 22.72 -25.20
CA ARG A 490 -12.33 24.10 -24.78
C ARG A 490 -13.30 25.12 -25.31
N LYS A 491 -13.60 25.07 -26.61
CA LYS A 491 -14.55 25.99 -27.25
C LYS A 491 -15.94 25.88 -26.61
N TYR A 492 -16.39 24.67 -26.31
CA TYR A 492 -17.67 24.43 -25.63
C TYR A 492 -17.71 25.02 -24.20
N ILE A 493 -16.64 24.88 -23.43
CA ILE A 493 -16.54 25.43 -22.07
C ILE A 493 -16.57 26.97 -22.09
N MET A 494 -15.87 27.57 -23.06
CA MET A 494 -15.85 29.03 -23.24
C MET A 494 -17.19 29.59 -23.74
N GLU A 495 -17.83 28.92 -24.70
CA GLU A 495 -19.11 29.36 -25.29
C GLU A 495 -20.26 29.32 -24.26
N LYS A 496 -20.26 28.33 -23.37
CA LYS A 496 -21.24 28.23 -22.29
C LYS A 496 -20.90 29.05 -21.04
N ARG A 497 -19.76 29.77 -21.02
CA ARG A 497 -19.24 30.53 -19.86
C ARG A 497 -19.30 29.74 -18.55
N ILE A 498 -18.88 28.47 -18.60
CA ILE A 498 -18.90 27.58 -17.43
C ILE A 498 -17.80 27.98 -16.44
N SER A 499 -16.64 28.44 -16.94
CA SER A 499 -15.55 29.00 -16.13
C SER A 499 -15.51 30.53 -16.24
N GLN A 500 -15.21 31.20 -15.12
CA GLN A 500 -14.87 32.63 -15.11
C GLN A 500 -13.37 32.86 -15.39
N VAL A 501 -12.56 31.80 -15.31
CA VAL A 501 -11.11 31.80 -15.53
C VAL A 501 -10.79 31.35 -16.95
N ASP A 502 -9.86 32.05 -17.61
CA ASP A 502 -9.34 31.68 -18.92
C ASP A 502 -8.49 30.39 -18.82
N LEU A 503 -9.01 29.29 -19.35
CA LEU A 503 -8.34 27.98 -19.36
C LEU A 503 -7.56 27.77 -20.67
N SER A 504 -6.35 27.23 -20.54
CA SER A 504 -5.52 26.81 -21.69
C SER A 504 -5.93 25.42 -22.20
N VAL A 505 -5.42 25.03 -23.39
CA VAL A 505 -5.65 23.68 -23.94
C VAL A 505 -4.97 22.61 -23.08
N ALA A 506 -3.80 22.94 -22.51
CA ALA A 506 -3.08 22.05 -21.60
C ALA A 506 -3.88 21.75 -20.34
N ASP A 507 -4.54 22.76 -19.76
CA ASP A 507 -5.38 22.60 -18.56
C ASP A 507 -6.55 21.63 -18.78
N ILE A 508 -7.17 21.68 -19.97
CA ILE A 508 -8.27 20.76 -20.33
C ILE A 508 -7.74 19.36 -20.60
N THR A 509 -6.57 19.23 -21.22
CA THR A 509 -5.93 17.94 -21.46
C THR A 509 -5.64 17.23 -20.14
N MET A 510 -5.18 17.96 -19.11
CA MET A 510 -4.98 17.40 -17.77
C MET A 510 -6.26 16.83 -17.16
N LEU A 511 -7.39 17.52 -17.30
CA LEU A 511 -8.69 17.01 -16.82
C LEU A 511 -9.18 15.79 -17.59
N LEU A 512 -8.92 15.75 -18.90
CA LEU A 512 -9.25 14.61 -19.74
C LEU A 512 -8.39 13.38 -19.40
N ASP A 513 -7.12 13.58 -19.08
CA ASP A 513 -6.24 12.50 -18.63
C ASP A 513 -6.74 11.90 -17.30
N VAL A 514 -7.25 12.71 -16.36
CA VAL A 514 -7.90 12.19 -15.14
C VAL A 514 -9.09 11.27 -15.48
N LEU A 515 -9.94 11.67 -16.44
CA LEU A 515 -11.07 10.84 -16.90
C LEU A 515 -10.62 9.55 -17.61
N VAL A 516 -9.46 9.56 -18.26
CA VAL A 516 -8.84 8.37 -18.88
C VAL A 516 -8.29 7.43 -17.81
N TYR A 517 -7.59 7.95 -16.80
CA TYR A 517 -7.08 7.14 -15.68
C TYR A 517 -8.21 6.53 -14.84
N ASP A 518 -9.33 7.24 -14.68
CA ASP A 518 -10.56 6.74 -14.06
C ASP A 518 -11.26 5.64 -14.88
N GLY A 519 -10.82 5.37 -16.12
CA GLY A 519 -11.43 4.38 -17.01
C GLY A 519 -12.80 4.78 -17.57
N LYS A 520 -13.23 6.02 -17.38
CA LYS A 520 -14.53 6.54 -17.86
C LYS A 520 -14.49 6.95 -19.34
N VAL A 521 -13.31 7.32 -19.84
CA VAL A 521 -13.08 7.83 -21.20
C VAL A 521 -11.87 7.14 -21.81
N GLU A 522 -11.96 6.78 -23.10
CA GLU A 522 -10.85 6.28 -23.92
C GLU A 522 -10.39 7.37 -24.89
N ARG A 523 -9.09 7.45 -25.14
CA ARG A 523 -8.49 8.36 -26.13
C ARG A 523 -8.03 7.58 -27.36
N PHE A 524 -8.32 8.12 -28.54
CA PHE A 524 -7.94 7.57 -29.83
C PHE A 524 -7.19 8.61 -30.65
N ILE A 525 -6.31 8.16 -31.52
CA ILE A 525 -5.72 9.02 -32.56
C ILE A 525 -6.70 9.00 -33.73
N SER A 526 -7.08 10.17 -34.23
CA SER A 526 -7.91 10.23 -35.45
C SER A 526 -7.09 9.69 -36.62
N HIS A 527 -7.54 8.61 -37.25
CA HIS A 527 -6.94 8.13 -38.49
C HIS A 527 -7.48 9.03 -39.60
N VAL A 528 -6.65 9.93 -40.10
CA VAL A 528 -6.89 10.57 -41.39
C VAL A 528 -6.43 9.56 -42.44
N ASP A 529 -7.31 9.21 -43.38
CA ASP A 529 -6.92 8.44 -44.55
C ASP A 529 -5.89 9.27 -45.34
N ASP A 530 -4.75 8.65 -45.62
CA ASP A 530 -3.62 9.20 -46.35
C ASP A 530 -3.99 9.32 -47.84
N ASP A 531 -4.83 10.31 -48.16
CA ASP A 531 -5.08 10.73 -49.55
C ASP A 531 -4.10 11.85 -49.91
N TRP A 532 -3.27 11.54 -50.91
CA TRP A 532 -2.15 12.30 -51.41
C TRP A 532 -2.57 13.56 -52.18
N GLU A 533 -2.66 14.71 -51.52
CA GLU A 533 -2.42 16.05 -52.09
C GLU A 533 -2.73 17.12 -51.04
N ASP A 534 -1.69 17.63 -50.35
CA ASP A 534 -1.49 19.06 -50.04
C ASP A 534 -0.36 19.23 -48.99
N GLU A 535 0.73 19.86 -49.42
CA GLU A 535 2.05 19.86 -48.75
C GLU A 535 2.25 20.99 -47.73
N ASP A 536 1.19 21.65 -47.23
CA ASP A 536 1.33 22.80 -46.34
C ASP A 536 0.22 22.83 -45.27
N LEU A 537 0.34 22.06 -44.18
CA LEU A 537 -0.30 22.32 -42.88
C LEU A 537 0.24 21.32 -41.83
N ASP A 538 1.09 21.80 -40.92
CA ASP A 538 1.50 21.09 -39.69
C ASP A 538 0.26 20.80 -38.83
N THR A 539 -0.48 19.74 -39.15
CA THR A 539 -1.62 19.27 -38.35
C THR A 539 -1.12 18.10 -37.50
N GLU A 540 -0.57 18.43 -36.33
CA GLU A 540 -0.33 17.45 -35.27
C GLU A 540 -1.59 16.59 -35.09
N SER A 541 -1.41 15.26 -35.06
CA SER A 541 -2.50 14.31 -34.93
C SER A 541 -3.28 14.53 -33.63
N ASP A 542 -4.39 15.25 -33.70
CA ASP A 542 -5.20 15.59 -32.53
C ASP A 542 -5.83 14.33 -31.92
N TRP A 543 -5.61 14.14 -30.61
CA TRP A 543 -6.27 13.09 -29.82
C TRP A 543 -7.78 13.37 -29.70
N VAL A 544 -8.60 12.35 -29.92
CA VAL A 544 -10.05 12.41 -29.76
C VAL A 544 -10.51 11.51 -28.61
N TYR A 545 -11.58 11.92 -27.92
CA TYR A 545 -12.02 11.29 -26.68
C TYR A 545 -13.42 10.69 -26.80
N LYS A 546 -13.60 9.46 -26.29
CA LYS A 546 -14.86 8.71 -26.33
C LYS A 546 -15.20 8.14 -24.96
N ALA A 547 -16.45 8.27 -24.52
CA ALA A 547 -16.89 7.69 -23.25
C ALA A 547 -17.06 6.16 -23.34
N VAL A 548 -16.67 5.45 -22.29
CA VAL A 548 -16.82 3.99 -22.16
C VAL A 548 -18.22 3.68 -21.59
N ARG A 549 -18.92 2.68 -22.14
CA ARG A 549 -20.15 2.18 -21.51
C ARG A 549 -19.78 1.41 -20.26
N ASP A 550 -20.34 1.82 -19.13
CA ASP A 550 -20.23 1.09 -17.87
C ASP A 550 -20.92 -0.28 -18.05
N LYS A 551 -20.13 -1.35 -18.27
CA LYS A 551 -20.66 -2.71 -18.29
C LYS A 551 -20.94 -3.10 -16.84
N LYS A 552 -22.09 -2.69 -16.31
CA LYS A 552 -22.66 -3.41 -15.17
C LYS A 552 -22.85 -4.85 -15.61
N ALA A 553 -22.14 -5.77 -14.96
CA ALA A 553 -22.32 -7.21 -15.16
C ALA A 553 -23.74 -7.60 -14.72
N GLU A 554 -24.70 -7.48 -15.64
CA GLU A 554 -26.05 -8.00 -15.46
C GLU A 554 -26.04 -9.49 -15.80
N SER A 555 -25.71 -10.29 -14.79
CA SER A 555 -25.82 -11.76 -14.73
C SER A 555 -24.84 -12.56 -15.60
N ALA A 556 -24.19 -13.55 -14.98
CA ALA A 556 -23.33 -14.56 -15.61
C ALA A 556 -24.04 -15.35 -16.73
N TRP A 557 -25.36 -15.22 -16.86
CA TRP A 557 -26.15 -15.82 -17.92
C TRP A 557 -25.90 -15.19 -19.30
N GLN A 558 -25.51 -13.93 -19.38
CA GLN A 558 -25.15 -13.28 -20.65
C GLN A 558 -23.79 -13.74 -21.21
N ASP A 559 -22.92 -14.25 -20.33
CA ASP A 559 -21.61 -14.79 -20.71
C ASP A 559 -21.68 -16.26 -21.13
N CYS A 560 -22.79 -16.98 -20.83
CA CYS A 560 -23.01 -18.32 -21.37
C CYS A 560 -23.49 -18.23 -22.83
N PRO A 561 -22.87 -18.96 -23.79
CA PRO A 561 -23.35 -19.01 -25.17
C PRO A 561 -24.78 -19.56 -25.29
N CYS A 562 -25.26 -20.27 -24.25
CA CYS A 562 -26.63 -20.74 -24.11
C CYS A 562 -27.64 -19.61 -23.82
N GLY A 563 -27.26 -18.60 -23.05
CA GLY A 563 -28.16 -17.53 -22.60
C GLY A 563 -28.55 -16.55 -23.71
N VAL A 564 -27.73 -16.43 -24.75
CA VAL A 564 -27.95 -15.57 -25.93
C VAL A 564 -28.22 -16.39 -27.20
N CYS A 565 -28.46 -17.70 -27.07
CA CYS A 565 -28.58 -18.59 -28.22
C CYS A 565 -29.89 -18.35 -29.00
N PRO A 566 -29.86 -18.00 -30.29
CA PRO A 566 -31.07 -17.74 -31.09
C PRO A 566 -31.91 -19.01 -31.31
N VAL A 567 -31.33 -20.20 -31.13
CA VAL A 567 -32.00 -21.51 -31.28
C VAL A 567 -32.28 -22.20 -29.94
N ALA A 568 -32.22 -21.47 -28.82
CA ALA A 568 -32.46 -22.01 -27.48
C ALA A 568 -33.81 -22.76 -27.38
N ASN A 569 -34.86 -22.25 -28.03
CA ASN A 569 -36.20 -22.86 -28.03
C ASN A 569 -36.27 -24.20 -28.79
N PHE A 570 -35.30 -24.48 -29.68
CA PHE A 570 -35.20 -25.73 -30.43
C PHE A 570 -34.17 -26.70 -29.82
N CYS A 571 -33.48 -26.28 -28.76
CA CYS A 571 -32.47 -27.06 -28.08
C CYS A 571 -33.14 -28.09 -27.16
N THR A 572 -33.14 -29.35 -27.57
CA THR A 572 -33.76 -30.46 -26.84
C THR A 572 -32.87 -31.69 -26.86
N GLU A 573 -32.92 -32.53 -25.82
CA GLU A 573 -32.14 -33.78 -25.80
C GLU A 573 -32.62 -34.72 -26.92
N GLY A 574 -31.72 -35.03 -27.85
CA GLY A 574 -32.01 -35.85 -29.05
C GLY A 574 -32.54 -35.07 -30.26
N GLY A 575 -32.66 -33.74 -30.18
CA GLY A 575 -33.03 -32.88 -31.31
C GLY A 575 -31.86 -32.54 -32.25
N PRO A 576 -32.14 -31.91 -33.41
CA PRO A 576 -31.11 -31.47 -34.38
C PRO A 576 -30.15 -30.41 -33.80
N VAL A 577 -30.58 -29.69 -32.75
CA VAL A 577 -29.75 -28.83 -31.92
C VAL A 577 -29.86 -29.36 -30.50
N ASN A 578 -28.73 -29.70 -29.88
CA ASN A 578 -28.68 -30.21 -28.51
C ASN A 578 -27.47 -29.61 -27.77
N PRO A 579 -27.50 -29.55 -26.42
CA PRO A 579 -26.39 -28.99 -25.65
C PRO A 579 -25.10 -29.82 -25.78
N ALA A 580 -25.21 -31.15 -25.86
CA ALA A 580 -24.08 -32.07 -25.88
C ALA A 580 -23.24 -32.01 -27.18
N GLY A 581 -23.86 -31.68 -28.30
CA GLY A 581 -23.23 -31.52 -29.62
C GLY A 581 -22.99 -30.07 -30.01
N CYS A 582 -23.29 -29.11 -29.13
CA CYS A 582 -23.09 -27.69 -29.42
C CYS A 582 -21.61 -27.31 -29.30
N SER A 583 -20.95 -27.06 -30.44
CA SER A 583 -19.55 -26.65 -30.49
C SER A 583 -19.24 -25.35 -29.73
N TYR A 584 -20.23 -24.46 -29.60
CA TYR A 584 -20.07 -23.20 -28.88
C TYR A 584 -20.14 -23.37 -27.37
N TYR A 585 -20.96 -24.30 -26.90
CA TYR A 585 -21.04 -24.66 -25.48
C TYR A 585 -19.79 -25.42 -25.03
N ALA A 586 -19.30 -26.35 -25.86
CA ALA A 586 -18.05 -27.07 -25.60
C ALA A 586 -16.84 -26.11 -25.52
N LYS A 587 -16.69 -25.18 -26.49
CA LYS A 587 -15.61 -24.17 -26.47
C LYS A 587 -15.67 -23.23 -25.27
N TRP A 588 -16.86 -23.00 -24.71
CA TRP A 588 -17.03 -22.17 -23.52
C TRP A 588 -16.71 -22.94 -22.23
N LEU A 589 -16.98 -24.24 -22.17
CA LEU A 589 -16.58 -25.12 -21.06
C LEU A 589 -15.07 -25.45 -21.05
N ASP A 590 -14.40 -25.35 -22.20
CA ASP A 590 -12.95 -25.51 -22.33
C ASP A 590 -12.14 -24.28 -21.84
N PHE A 591 -12.83 -23.23 -21.38
CA PHE A 591 -12.29 -22.04 -20.73
C PHE A 591 -12.52 -22.11 -19.23
#